data_AF-A0ABC8T7J7-F1
#
_entry.id   AF-A0ABC8T7J7-F1
#
_cell.length_a   1.000
_cell.length_b   1.000
_cell.length_c   1.000
_cell.angle_alpha   90.00
_cell.angle_beta   90.00
_cell.angle_gamma   90.00
#
_symmetry.space_group_name_H-M   'P 1'
#
loop_
_entity.id
_entity.type
_entity.pdbx_description
1 polymer ?
#
loop_
_entity_poly.entity_id
_entity_poly.type
_entity_poly.pdbx_seq_one_letter_code
_entity_poly.pdbx_strand_id
1 'polypeptide(L)'
;MEVSDTRQDTQSHNCKNRCRPLGSEALPEGIVAKTSNLEMRPLWGPVAEKSNSKRSMNLLAIAVGIKQKEIVKQIVSKFLENDFVVMLFHYDGVVDKWSDFGWSERVVIHVSAINQTKWWFAKRFLHPDIVANYDYIFLWDEDLGVENFHPRRYLSIVKAEGLEISQPALDPDKSELHHQITARWRKSRVHRRFYKLKGGGRCDNNSTDPPCTGWVEMMAPVFSRKAWRCAWYMIQNDLIHAWGLDMQLGYCAQGDRIKNVGVVDAEYIVHMGLPTLGFSDGNKLSHGSPEYSLQTKHLSDSEQLATSGLYKVDNRSAVRRQSYIEMKIFKNRWSRAVKEDKCFVDPYQQPAVHYRR
;
A
#
# COMPACT_ATOMS: atom_id res chain seq x y z
N MET A 1 48.17 54.06 -12.00
CA MET A 1 47.91 52.90 -12.87
C MET A 1 46.76 52.14 -12.25
N GLU A 2 45.55 52.63 -12.49
CA GLU A 2 44.31 51.96 -12.08
C GLU A 2 44.12 50.77 -13.03
N VAL A 3 44.05 49.56 -12.48
CA VAL A 3 43.62 48.39 -13.22
C VAL A 3 42.14 48.22 -12.93
N SER A 4 41.35 48.66 -13.90
CA SER A 4 39.90 48.61 -13.93
C SER A 4 39.38 47.18 -13.82
N ASP A 5 38.59 46.95 -12.77
CA ASP A 5 37.65 45.86 -12.64
C ASP A 5 36.64 45.85 -13.80
N THR A 6 36.66 44.80 -14.61
CA THR A 6 35.55 44.44 -15.49
C THR A 6 35.46 42.92 -15.53
N ARG A 7 35.04 42.32 -14.41
CA ARG A 7 34.33 41.04 -14.48
C ARG A 7 33.01 41.29 -15.20
N GLN A 8 33.03 41.11 -16.52
CA GLN A 8 31.81 41.07 -17.32
C GLN A 8 30.89 40.01 -16.74
N ASP A 9 29.83 40.49 -16.09
CA ASP A 9 28.64 39.74 -15.75
C ASP A 9 27.94 39.37 -17.05
N THR A 10 28.50 38.40 -17.79
CA THR A 10 27.74 37.63 -18.76
C THR A 10 26.81 36.71 -18.00
N GLN A 11 25.80 37.30 -17.36
CA GLN A 11 24.60 36.60 -16.92
C GLN A 11 23.98 35.98 -18.17
N SER A 12 24.32 34.70 -18.38
CA SER A 12 23.76 33.86 -19.40
C SER A 12 22.25 33.82 -19.25
N HIS A 13 21.56 34.63 -20.05
CA HIS A 13 20.11 34.67 -20.22
C HIS A 13 19.53 33.33 -20.73
N ASN A 14 20.34 32.28 -20.92
CA ASN A 14 19.95 30.98 -21.49
C ASN A 14 19.39 29.95 -20.48
N CYS A 15 19.21 30.31 -19.20
CA CYS A 15 18.83 29.36 -18.15
C CYS A 15 17.47 29.60 -17.49
N LYS A 16 16.56 30.37 -18.11
CA LYS A 16 15.20 30.49 -17.58
C LYS A 16 14.35 29.30 -18.05
N ASN A 17 13.87 28.52 -17.08
CA ASN A 17 12.97 27.35 -17.21
C ASN A 17 13.62 25.96 -17.38
N ARG A 18 14.66 25.63 -16.61
CA ARG A 18 14.99 24.21 -16.39
C ARG A 18 14.16 23.70 -15.21
N CYS A 19 13.15 22.86 -15.47
CA CYS A 19 12.38 22.15 -14.44
C CYS A 19 13.28 21.15 -13.69
N ARG A 20 14.12 21.68 -12.80
CA ARG A 20 15.01 20.92 -11.92
C ARG A 20 14.27 20.55 -10.63
N PRO A 21 14.58 19.40 -10.01
CA PRO A 21 14.13 19.12 -8.65
C PRO A 21 14.50 20.27 -7.70
N LEU A 22 13.59 20.63 -6.80
CA LEU A 22 13.84 21.68 -5.81
C LEU A 22 15.10 21.35 -4.99
N GLY A 23 15.99 22.33 -4.82
CA GLY A 23 17.24 22.16 -4.06
C GLY A 23 18.40 21.59 -4.89
N SER A 24 18.23 21.34 -6.19
CA SER A 24 19.29 20.87 -7.09
C SER A 24 19.86 21.97 -8.00
N GLU A 25 19.57 23.23 -7.73
CA GLU A 25 19.92 24.38 -8.57
C GLU A 25 21.43 24.50 -8.76
N ALA A 26 22.22 24.14 -7.74
CA ALA A 26 23.68 24.16 -7.76
C ALA A 26 24.33 23.02 -8.56
N LEU A 27 23.57 22.00 -8.97
CA LEU A 27 24.12 20.82 -9.67
C LEU A 27 24.07 20.97 -11.20
N PRO A 28 25.09 20.47 -11.93
CA PRO A 28 25.02 20.35 -13.39
C PRO A 28 23.88 19.41 -13.81
N GLU A 29 23.14 19.76 -14.86
CA GLU A 29 21.96 18.99 -15.30
C GLU A 29 22.30 17.54 -15.66
N GLY A 30 23.46 17.29 -16.26
CA GLY A 30 23.90 15.94 -16.64
C GLY A 30 24.18 15.01 -15.44
N ILE A 31 24.28 15.54 -14.22
CA ILE A 31 24.49 14.77 -12.98
C ILE A 31 23.17 14.51 -12.24
N VAL A 32 22.13 15.33 -12.49
CA VAL A 32 20.88 15.27 -11.74
C VAL A 32 20.03 14.07 -12.17
N ALA A 33 19.92 13.06 -11.29
CA ALA A 33 18.95 11.98 -11.42
C ALA A 33 17.64 12.36 -10.72
N LYS A 34 16.56 12.55 -11.49
CA LYS A 34 15.25 12.94 -10.95
C LYS A 34 14.47 11.81 -10.27
N THR A 35 14.76 10.57 -10.65
CA THR A 35 14.06 9.37 -10.20
C THR A 35 15.06 8.28 -9.84
N SER A 36 14.63 7.35 -9.00
CA SER A 36 15.38 6.14 -8.63
C SER A 36 14.57 4.89 -9.01
N ASN A 37 15.03 3.72 -8.59
CA ASN A 37 14.32 2.45 -8.71
C ASN A 37 14.66 1.54 -7.51
N LEU A 38 14.11 0.32 -7.50
CA LEU A 38 14.36 -0.67 -6.45
C LEU A 38 15.37 -1.76 -6.86
N GLU A 39 16.11 -1.55 -7.95
CA GLU A 39 17.06 -2.54 -8.44
C GLU A 39 18.30 -2.59 -7.54
N MET A 40 18.60 -3.77 -7.01
CA MET A 40 19.81 -3.98 -6.23
C MET A 40 21.05 -3.88 -7.11
N ARG A 41 22.05 -3.13 -6.64
CA ARG A 41 23.37 -3.00 -7.28
C ARG A 41 24.38 -3.83 -6.49
N PRO A 42 25.28 -4.58 -7.15
CA PRO A 42 26.34 -5.29 -6.45
C PRO A 42 27.30 -4.31 -5.80
N LEU A 43 27.92 -4.71 -4.68
CA LEU A 43 28.91 -3.89 -3.97
C LEU A 43 30.19 -3.68 -4.79
N TRP A 44 30.54 -4.64 -5.66
CA TRP A 44 31.69 -4.58 -6.57
C TRP A 44 31.45 -5.44 -7.80
N GLY A 45 32.27 -5.23 -8.84
CA GLY A 45 32.22 -5.98 -10.09
C GLY A 45 31.31 -5.34 -11.15
N PRO A 46 31.32 -5.90 -12.37
CA PRO A 46 30.53 -5.37 -13.46
C PRO A 46 29.04 -5.52 -13.16
N VAL A 47 28.29 -4.44 -13.34
CA VAL A 47 26.83 -4.52 -13.42
C VAL A 47 26.52 -5.18 -14.76
N ALA A 48 25.91 -6.36 -14.74
CA ALA A 48 25.41 -6.96 -15.97
C ALA A 48 24.49 -5.95 -16.65
N GLU A 49 24.84 -5.54 -17.87
CA GLU A 49 23.94 -4.75 -18.71
C GLU A 49 22.73 -5.63 -19.01
N LYS A 50 21.70 -5.54 -18.16
CA LYS A 50 20.39 -6.06 -18.52
C LYS A 50 20.02 -5.32 -19.80
N SER A 51 19.87 -6.06 -20.89
CA SER A 51 19.45 -5.51 -22.18
C SER A 51 18.33 -4.50 -21.93
N ASN A 52 18.46 -3.28 -22.46
CA ASN A 52 17.51 -2.16 -22.38
C ASN A 52 16.14 -2.45 -23.01
N SER A 53 15.65 -3.68 -22.90
CA SER A 53 14.24 -4.00 -23.04
C SER A 53 13.52 -3.20 -21.95
N LYS A 54 12.91 -2.09 -22.37
CA LYS A 54 11.92 -1.28 -21.65
C LYS A 54 10.71 -2.14 -21.24
N ARG A 55 10.92 -3.24 -20.53
CA ARG A 55 9.86 -4.11 -20.07
C ARG A 55 9.13 -3.33 -18.99
N SER A 56 7.83 -3.12 -19.19
CA SER A 56 6.94 -2.62 -18.15
C SER A 56 7.11 -3.50 -16.91
N MET A 57 7.68 -2.95 -15.85
CA MET A 57 7.79 -3.62 -14.56
C MET A 57 6.54 -3.31 -13.74
N ASN A 58 6.12 -4.26 -12.91
CA ASN A 58 5.04 -4.06 -11.95
C ASN A 58 5.56 -4.44 -10.55
N LEU A 59 4.99 -3.81 -9.53
CA LEU A 59 5.42 -3.98 -8.14
C LEU A 59 4.30 -4.61 -7.33
N LEU A 60 4.62 -5.66 -6.58
CA LEU A 60 3.86 -6.10 -5.42
C LEU A 60 4.55 -5.61 -4.16
N ALA A 61 3.88 -4.78 -3.39
CA ALA A 61 4.25 -4.41 -2.04
C ALA A 61 3.22 -5.01 -1.07
N ILE A 62 3.66 -5.82 -0.12
CA ILE A 62 2.76 -6.59 0.75
C ILE A 62 3.21 -6.50 2.21
N ALA A 63 2.26 -6.20 3.10
CA ALA A 63 2.49 -6.34 4.55
C ALA A 63 2.62 -7.81 4.89
N VAL A 64 3.60 -8.18 5.72
CA VAL A 64 3.85 -9.59 6.05
C VAL A 64 4.22 -9.76 7.51
N GLY A 65 3.74 -10.87 8.05
CA GLY A 65 4.19 -11.43 9.32
C GLY A 65 4.38 -12.93 9.22
N ILE A 66 5.22 -13.46 10.10
CA ILE A 66 5.66 -14.85 10.08
C ILE A 66 4.52 -15.85 10.25
N LYS A 67 3.42 -15.44 10.91
CA LYS A 67 2.23 -16.28 11.14
C LYS A 67 1.49 -16.60 9.84
N GLN A 68 1.60 -15.76 8.82
CA GLN A 68 0.96 -15.92 7.51
C GLN A 68 1.96 -16.33 6.40
N LYS A 69 3.17 -16.77 6.78
CA LYS A 69 4.27 -17.09 5.86
C LYS A 69 3.87 -17.99 4.69
N GLU A 70 3.10 -19.05 4.94
CA GLU A 70 2.70 -19.99 3.87
C GLU A 70 1.67 -19.41 2.89
N ILE A 71 0.83 -18.47 3.34
CA ILE A 71 -0.11 -17.77 2.46
C ILE A 71 0.67 -16.82 1.57
N VAL A 72 1.54 -16.01 2.18
CA VAL A 72 2.41 -15.07 1.46
C VAL A 72 3.28 -15.80 0.44
N LYS A 73 3.80 -17.00 0.75
CA LYS A 73 4.54 -17.84 -0.20
C LYS A 73 3.74 -18.09 -1.50
N GLN A 74 2.45 -18.39 -1.40
CA GLN A 74 1.61 -18.62 -2.58
C GLN A 74 1.43 -17.35 -3.40
N ILE A 75 1.23 -16.21 -2.73
CA ILE A 75 1.13 -14.89 -3.37
C ILE A 75 2.44 -14.58 -4.10
N VAL A 76 3.57 -14.57 -3.38
CA VAL A 76 4.88 -14.21 -3.93
C VAL A 76 5.26 -15.09 -5.11
N SER A 77 5.05 -16.41 -5.02
CA SER A 77 5.37 -17.34 -6.12
C SER A 77 4.62 -16.97 -7.40
N LYS A 78 3.30 -16.72 -7.32
CA LYS A 78 2.50 -16.30 -8.49
C LYS A 78 2.98 -14.98 -9.09
N PHE A 79 3.37 -14.02 -8.26
CA PHE A 79 3.82 -12.72 -8.76
C PHE A 79 5.21 -12.79 -9.40
N LEU A 80 6.14 -13.55 -8.82
CA LEU A 80 7.48 -13.77 -9.37
C LEU A 80 7.43 -14.50 -10.72
N GLU A 81 6.59 -15.51 -10.87
CA GLU A 81 6.35 -16.21 -12.16
C GLU A 81 5.81 -15.28 -13.26
N ASN A 82 5.31 -14.10 -12.88
CA ASN A 82 4.73 -13.11 -13.78
C ASN A 82 5.59 -11.84 -13.94
N ASP A 83 6.88 -11.91 -13.57
CA ASP A 83 7.89 -10.84 -13.65
C ASP A 83 7.59 -9.59 -12.82
N PHE A 84 6.98 -9.77 -11.65
CA PHE A 84 6.83 -8.68 -10.69
C PHE A 84 8.08 -8.53 -9.83
N VAL A 85 8.42 -7.28 -9.53
CA VAL A 85 9.25 -6.99 -8.36
C VAL A 85 8.38 -7.15 -7.13
N VAL A 86 8.92 -7.78 -6.09
CA VAL A 86 8.19 -8.03 -4.85
C VAL A 86 8.94 -7.37 -3.69
N MET A 87 8.19 -6.64 -2.87
CA MET A 87 8.66 -5.98 -1.66
C MET A 87 7.81 -6.42 -0.48
N LEU A 88 8.47 -6.96 0.55
CA LEU A 88 7.85 -7.46 1.77
C LEU A 88 8.03 -6.45 2.90
N PHE A 89 6.93 -6.01 3.50
CA PHE A 89 6.90 -5.10 4.64
C PHE A 89 6.70 -5.89 5.94
N HIS A 90 7.80 -6.20 6.62
CA HIS A 90 7.83 -6.99 7.84
C HIS A 90 7.42 -6.13 9.03
N TYR A 91 6.16 -6.25 9.46
CA TYR A 91 5.66 -5.51 10.62
C TYR A 91 6.01 -6.19 11.95
N ASP A 92 6.48 -7.44 11.93
CA ASP A 92 6.84 -8.22 13.12
C ASP A 92 8.34 -8.26 13.39
N GLY A 93 9.16 -7.69 12.51
CA GLY A 93 10.62 -7.70 12.64
C GLY A 93 11.31 -8.98 12.16
N VAL A 94 10.56 -10.02 11.77
CA VAL A 94 11.10 -11.37 11.53
C VAL A 94 11.48 -11.54 10.07
N VAL A 95 12.72 -11.21 9.71
CA VAL A 95 13.23 -11.33 8.33
C VAL A 95 13.93 -12.67 8.08
N ASP A 96 14.81 -13.10 8.98
CA ASP A 96 15.68 -14.25 8.74
C ASP A 96 14.92 -15.56 8.50
N LYS A 97 13.76 -15.74 9.14
CA LYS A 97 12.94 -16.95 8.95
C LYS A 97 12.33 -17.06 7.56
N TRP A 98 12.45 -16.06 6.69
CA TRP A 98 12.00 -16.14 5.31
C TRP A 98 13.05 -16.74 4.35
N SER A 99 14.31 -16.88 4.81
CA SER A 99 15.42 -17.52 4.08
C SER A 99 15.13 -18.95 3.62
N ASP A 100 14.23 -19.66 4.30
CA ASP A 100 13.76 -21.00 3.90
C ASP A 100 13.19 -21.05 2.46
N PHE A 101 12.79 -19.92 1.90
CA PHE A 101 12.30 -19.82 0.53
C PHE A 101 13.41 -19.34 -0.41
N GLY A 102 13.76 -20.14 -1.42
CA GLY A 102 14.89 -19.82 -2.32
C GLY A 102 14.80 -18.48 -3.08
N TRP A 103 13.63 -17.84 -3.12
CA TRP A 103 13.45 -16.51 -3.71
C TRP A 103 13.71 -15.34 -2.73
N SER A 104 13.69 -15.58 -1.41
CA SER A 104 13.71 -14.52 -0.40
C SER A 104 15.02 -13.72 -0.41
N GLU A 105 16.16 -14.40 -0.50
CA GLU A 105 17.46 -13.75 -0.41
C GLU A 105 17.89 -13.05 -1.70
N ARG A 106 17.32 -13.43 -2.85
CA ARG A 106 17.87 -13.05 -4.16
C ARG A 106 16.91 -12.25 -5.04
N VAL A 107 15.61 -12.38 -4.82
CA VAL A 107 14.61 -11.93 -5.80
C VAL A 107 13.65 -10.88 -5.23
N VAL A 108 13.46 -10.84 -3.91
CA VAL A 108 12.53 -9.91 -3.26
C VAL A 108 13.25 -8.93 -2.36
N ILE A 109 12.59 -7.81 -2.06
CA ILE A 109 13.13 -6.74 -1.21
C ILE A 109 12.45 -6.83 0.15
N HIS A 110 13.25 -6.85 1.22
CA HIS A 110 12.75 -6.88 2.59
C HIS A 110 12.88 -5.50 3.21
N VAL A 111 11.80 -4.98 3.80
CA VAL A 111 11.81 -3.76 4.63
C VAL A 111 11.16 -4.12 5.96
N SER A 112 11.84 -3.85 7.07
CA SER A 112 11.40 -4.27 8.40
C SER A 112 11.26 -3.08 9.34
N ALA A 113 10.09 -2.94 9.96
CA ALA A 113 9.81 -1.95 10.99
C ALA A 113 8.69 -2.47 11.90
N ILE A 114 9.05 -2.76 13.15
CA ILE A 114 8.16 -3.44 14.10
C ILE A 114 6.95 -2.55 14.42
N ASN A 115 5.77 -3.17 14.47
CA ASN A 115 4.48 -2.54 14.79
C ASN A 115 4.09 -1.40 13.84
N GLN A 116 4.56 -1.42 12.59
CA GLN A 116 4.14 -0.49 11.55
C GLN A 116 3.14 -1.15 10.61
N THR A 117 2.15 -0.39 10.17
CA THR A 117 1.10 -0.82 9.24
C THR A 117 1.57 -0.74 7.78
N LYS A 118 0.88 -1.46 6.88
CA LYS A 118 1.08 -1.41 5.43
C LYS A 118 1.24 0.02 4.87
N TRP A 119 0.36 0.94 5.27
CA TRP A 119 0.34 2.31 4.76
C TRP A 119 1.48 3.17 5.32
N TRP A 120 1.99 2.88 6.52
CA TRP A 120 3.19 3.52 7.05
C TRP A 120 4.41 3.20 6.18
N PHE A 121 4.58 1.93 5.80
CA PHE A 121 5.65 1.49 4.90
C PHE A 121 5.48 2.12 3.52
N ALA A 122 4.27 2.05 2.95
CA ALA A 122 4.00 2.61 1.64
C ALA A 122 4.33 4.11 1.55
N LYS A 123 4.00 4.89 2.60
CA LYS A 123 4.34 6.32 2.66
C LYS A 123 5.85 6.58 2.62
N ARG A 124 6.66 5.68 3.18
CA ARG A 124 8.12 5.90 3.37
C ARG A 124 8.98 5.26 2.30
N PHE A 125 8.57 4.12 1.76
CA PHE A 125 9.40 3.32 0.86
C PHE A 125 8.89 3.27 -0.58
N LEU A 126 7.65 3.73 -0.83
CA LEU A 126 7.06 3.77 -2.18
C LEU A 126 6.88 5.21 -2.69
N HIS A 127 7.87 6.08 -2.46
CA HIS A 127 7.83 7.45 -2.98
C HIS A 127 7.65 7.45 -4.51
N PRO A 128 6.82 8.32 -5.10
CA PRO A 128 6.50 8.26 -6.54
C PRO A 128 7.72 8.32 -7.46
N ASP A 129 8.76 9.05 -7.06
CA ASP A 129 10.02 9.15 -7.82
C ASP A 129 10.94 7.93 -7.64
N ILE A 130 10.73 7.09 -6.62
CA ILE A 130 11.41 5.79 -6.44
C ILE A 130 10.71 4.71 -7.25
N VAL A 131 9.38 4.72 -7.26
CA VAL A 131 8.57 3.71 -7.98
C VAL A 131 8.17 4.17 -9.39
N ALA A 132 8.84 5.20 -9.92
CA ALA A 132 8.50 5.85 -11.18
C ALA A 132 8.61 4.95 -12.41
N ASN A 133 9.28 3.80 -12.31
CA ASN A 133 9.45 2.85 -13.43
C ASN A 133 8.43 1.71 -13.43
N TYR A 134 7.57 1.60 -12.40
CA TYR A 134 6.55 0.57 -12.33
C TYR A 134 5.24 1.06 -12.94
N ASP A 135 4.61 0.26 -13.80
CA ASP A 135 3.33 0.61 -14.43
C ASP A 135 2.17 0.49 -13.46
N TYR A 136 2.16 -0.58 -12.67
CA TYR A 136 1.17 -0.85 -11.64
C TYR A 136 1.83 -1.23 -10.31
N ILE A 137 1.21 -0.78 -9.22
CA ILE A 137 1.63 -1.00 -7.85
C ILE A 137 0.48 -1.67 -7.11
N PHE A 138 0.71 -2.90 -6.68
CA PHE A 138 -0.18 -3.70 -5.85
C PHE A 138 0.23 -3.47 -4.40
N LEU A 139 -0.69 -3.00 -3.56
CA LEU A 139 -0.42 -2.72 -2.15
C LEU A 139 -1.31 -3.60 -1.27
N TRP A 140 -0.87 -4.83 -1.02
CA TRP A 140 -1.73 -5.91 -0.51
C TRP A 140 -1.49 -6.25 0.97
N ASP A 141 -2.53 -6.78 1.60
CA ASP A 141 -2.45 -7.49 2.87
C ASP A 141 -2.05 -8.97 2.63
N GLU A 142 -1.56 -9.64 3.67
CA GLU A 142 -1.02 -11.00 3.64
C GLU A 142 -2.06 -12.12 3.70
N ASP A 143 -3.30 -11.84 4.06
CA ASP A 143 -4.35 -12.83 4.32
C ASP A 143 -5.27 -13.05 3.11
N LEU A 144 -4.68 -13.00 1.91
CA LEU A 144 -5.37 -13.11 0.63
C LEU A 144 -5.07 -14.45 -0.07
N GLY A 145 -6.13 -15.22 -0.32
CA GLY A 145 -6.09 -16.45 -1.10
C GLY A 145 -6.12 -16.15 -2.59
N VAL A 146 -5.09 -16.57 -3.32
CA VAL A 146 -4.87 -16.20 -4.74
C VAL A 146 -5.11 -17.35 -5.72
N GLU A 147 -5.79 -18.42 -5.31
CA GLU A 147 -6.05 -19.61 -6.15
C GLU A 147 -6.63 -19.23 -7.53
N ASN A 148 -7.67 -18.39 -7.53
CA ASN A 148 -8.41 -17.95 -8.72
C ASN A 148 -7.90 -16.65 -9.35
N PHE A 149 -6.69 -16.22 -8.98
CA PHE A 149 -6.08 -14.97 -9.42
C PHE A 149 -4.82 -15.20 -10.25
N HIS A 150 -4.70 -14.46 -11.35
CA HIS A 150 -3.52 -14.45 -12.22
C HIS A 150 -3.10 -13.00 -12.56
N PRO A 151 -1.92 -12.54 -12.11
CA PRO A 151 -1.50 -11.13 -12.21
C PRO A 151 -1.55 -10.55 -13.64
N ARG A 152 -1.04 -11.29 -14.64
CA ARG A 152 -1.05 -10.82 -16.04
C ARG A 152 -2.46 -10.70 -16.64
N ARG A 153 -3.36 -11.66 -16.37
CA ARG A 153 -4.73 -11.60 -16.86
C ARG A 153 -5.48 -10.45 -16.19
N TYR A 154 -5.30 -10.27 -14.88
CA TYR A 154 -5.84 -9.13 -14.15
C TYR A 154 -5.40 -7.80 -14.77
N LEU A 155 -4.10 -7.60 -14.98
CA LEU A 155 -3.59 -6.37 -15.58
C LEU A 155 -4.04 -6.17 -17.04
N SER A 156 -4.26 -7.24 -17.80
CA SER A 156 -4.82 -7.13 -19.15
C SER A 156 -6.23 -6.53 -19.14
N ILE A 157 -7.05 -6.91 -18.14
CA ILE A 157 -8.40 -6.37 -17.96
C ILE A 157 -8.32 -4.93 -17.47
N VAL A 158 -7.52 -4.65 -16.44
CA VAL A 158 -7.32 -3.28 -15.92
C VAL A 158 -6.93 -2.30 -17.02
N LYS A 159 -5.98 -2.69 -17.89
CA LYS A 159 -5.55 -1.87 -19.04
C LYS A 159 -6.68 -1.69 -20.07
N ALA A 160 -7.36 -2.77 -20.44
CA ALA A 160 -8.45 -2.73 -21.44
C ALA A 160 -9.64 -1.89 -20.96
N GLU A 161 -9.89 -1.87 -19.65
CA GLU A 161 -10.99 -1.17 -19.00
C GLU A 161 -10.65 0.27 -18.59
N GLY A 162 -9.41 0.71 -18.80
CA GLY A 162 -8.94 2.04 -18.42
C GLY A 162 -8.97 2.29 -16.91
N LEU A 163 -8.79 1.24 -16.10
CA LEU A 163 -8.80 1.37 -14.65
C LEU A 163 -7.46 1.89 -14.14
N GLU A 164 -7.52 2.99 -13.40
CA GLU A 164 -6.38 3.66 -12.78
C GLU A 164 -6.22 3.23 -11.32
N ILE A 165 -7.34 2.90 -10.66
CA ILE A 165 -7.39 2.29 -9.33
C ILE A 165 -8.31 1.09 -9.42
N SER A 166 -7.87 -0.05 -8.92
CA SER A 166 -8.65 -1.28 -9.04
C SER A 166 -8.39 -2.23 -7.88
N GLN A 167 -9.21 -3.26 -7.77
CA GLN A 167 -8.90 -4.43 -6.97
C GLN A 167 -9.47 -5.70 -7.62
N PRO A 168 -8.93 -6.88 -7.29
CA PRO A 168 -9.62 -8.15 -7.55
C PRO A 168 -10.96 -8.19 -6.79
N ALA A 169 -11.95 -8.87 -7.37
CA ALA A 169 -13.18 -9.16 -6.64
C ALA A 169 -12.94 -10.18 -5.53
N LEU A 170 -13.84 -10.20 -4.55
CA LEU A 170 -13.85 -11.17 -3.46
C LEU A 170 -14.86 -12.27 -3.71
N ASP A 171 -14.45 -13.51 -3.50
CA ASP A 171 -15.38 -14.63 -3.49
C ASP A 171 -16.40 -14.45 -2.35
N PRO A 172 -17.70 -14.28 -2.65
CA PRO A 172 -18.69 -13.94 -1.64
C PRO A 172 -19.02 -15.09 -0.67
N ASP A 173 -18.71 -16.33 -1.06
CA ASP A 173 -19.01 -17.52 -0.26
C ASP A 173 -17.86 -17.88 0.68
N LYS A 174 -16.65 -17.39 0.38
CA LYS A 174 -15.40 -17.75 1.10
C LYS A 174 -14.74 -16.59 1.85
N SER A 175 -15.06 -15.34 1.49
CA SER A 175 -14.36 -14.16 2.00
C SER A 175 -15.07 -13.52 3.19
N GLU A 176 -14.30 -12.91 4.09
CA GLU A 176 -14.84 -11.91 5.02
C GLU A 176 -15.16 -10.62 4.24
N LEU A 177 -16.45 -10.41 3.96
CA LEU A 177 -16.93 -9.26 3.20
C LEU A 177 -17.29 -8.08 4.11
N HIS A 178 -16.51 -7.01 4.04
CA HIS A 178 -16.84 -5.75 4.73
C HIS A 178 -17.69 -4.80 3.89
N HIS A 179 -17.45 -4.75 2.59
CA HIS A 179 -18.13 -3.84 1.67
C HIS A 179 -18.68 -4.59 0.45
N GLN A 180 -20.00 -4.53 0.24
CA GLN A 180 -20.67 -5.33 -0.79
C GLN A 180 -20.24 -5.02 -2.23
N ILE A 181 -19.66 -3.84 -2.49
CA ILE A 181 -19.07 -3.51 -3.80
C ILE A 181 -17.81 -4.31 -4.11
N THR A 182 -17.16 -4.96 -3.15
CA THR A 182 -15.99 -5.82 -3.44
C THR A 182 -16.39 -7.24 -3.84
N ALA A 183 -17.65 -7.63 -3.61
CA ALA A 183 -18.12 -8.98 -3.86
C ALA A 183 -18.17 -9.29 -5.36
N ARG A 184 -17.69 -10.48 -5.73
CA ARG A 184 -17.62 -10.93 -7.12
C ARG A 184 -18.97 -11.11 -7.77
N TRP A 185 -19.11 -10.57 -8.98
CA TRP A 185 -20.25 -10.79 -9.86
C TRP A 185 -19.90 -11.85 -10.90
N ARG A 186 -20.41 -13.08 -10.70
CA ARG A 186 -20.01 -14.26 -11.50
C ARG A 186 -20.20 -14.13 -13.03
N LYS A 187 -21.13 -13.29 -13.49
CA LYS A 187 -21.44 -13.06 -14.91
C LYS A 187 -20.88 -11.75 -15.46
N SER A 188 -19.97 -11.12 -14.72
CA SER A 188 -19.34 -9.86 -15.07
C SER A 188 -17.84 -10.07 -15.26
N ARG A 189 -17.22 -9.20 -16.07
CA ARG A 189 -15.76 -9.10 -16.18
C ARG A 189 -15.20 -8.09 -15.18
N VAL A 190 -15.89 -6.96 -15.03
CA VAL A 190 -15.57 -5.84 -14.14
C VAL A 190 -16.88 -5.16 -13.76
N HIS A 191 -16.99 -4.72 -12.51
CA HIS A 191 -18.02 -3.78 -12.10
C HIS A 191 -17.41 -2.57 -11.38
N ARG A 192 -18.15 -1.46 -11.39
CA ARG A 192 -17.69 -0.17 -10.82
C ARG A 192 -18.70 0.43 -9.85
N ARG A 193 -19.82 -0.27 -9.66
CA ARG A 193 -20.98 0.15 -8.88
C ARG A 193 -21.60 -1.04 -8.17
N PHE A 194 -22.15 -0.77 -7.00
CA PHE A 194 -23.03 -1.69 -6.28
C PHE A 194 -24.42 -1.06 -6.08
N TYR A 195 -25.45 -1.91 -6.02
CA TYR A 195 -26.82 -1.49 -5.81
C TYR A 195 -27.33 -1.96 -4.45
N LYS A 196 -27.85 -1.00 -3.66
CA LYS A 196 -28.47 -1.26 -2.36
C LYS A 196 -29.75 -0.46 -2.27
N LEU A 197 -30.88 -1.13 -2.47
CA LEU A 197 -32.20 -0.50 -2.51
C LEU A 197 -32.90 -0.43 -1.14
N LYS A 198 -32.40 -1.13 -0.12
CA LYS A 198 -33.01 -1.23 1.21
C LYS A 198 -32.00 -0.96 2.34
N GLY A 199 -32.48 -0.39 3.44
CA GLY A 199 -31.67 -0.05 4.63
C GLY A 199 -30.96 1.31 4.53
N GLY A 200 -30.15 1.64 5.55
CA GLY A 200 -29.33 2.86 5.55
C GLY A 200 -28.23 2.84 4.48
N GLY A 201 -27.98 3.99 3.84
CA GLY A 201 -27.00 4.15 2.76
C GLY A 201 -27.47 3.51 1.45
N ARG A 202 -28.41 4.16 0.75
CA ARG A 202 -28.96 3.70 -0.52
C ARG A 202 -27.94 3.91 -1.65
N CYS A 203 -27.73 2.87 -2.46
CA CYS A 203 -26.97 2.95 -3.69
C CYS A 203 -27.91 2.66 -4.87
N ASP A 204 -28.19 3.69 -5.65
CA ASP A 204 -29.02 3.62 -6.86
C ASP A 204 -28.32 4.29 -8.05
N ASN A 205 -29.04 4.51 -9.15
CA ASN A 205 -28.47 5.09 -10.35
C ASN A 205 -27.97 6.53 -10.16
N ASN A 206 -28.50 7.28 -9.18
CA ASN A 206 -28.11 8.66 -8.92
C ASN A 206 -26.92 8.76 -7.96
N SER A 207 -26.53 7.66 -7.31
CA SER A 207 -25.40 7.65 -6.39
C SER A 207 -24.08 7.80 -7.16
N THR A 208 -23.35 8.88 -6.92
CA THR A 208 -22.04 9.15 -7.55
C THR A 208 -20.87 9.01 -6.60
N ASP A 209 -21.14 8.81 -5.31
CA ASP A 209 -20.14 8.78 -4.25
C ASP A 209 -19.74 7.36 -3.80
N PRO A 210 -18.51 7.20 -3.30
CA PRO A 210 -18.12 6.05 -2.52
C PRO A 210 -19.05 5.79 -1.32
N PRO A 211 -19.30 4.53 -0.95
CA PRO A 211 -18.81 3.31 -1.59
C PRO A 211 -19.71 2.81 -2.73
N CYS A 212 -20.72 3.57 -3.16
CA CYS A 212 -21.69 3.10 -4.16
C CYS A 212 -21.08 2.94 -5.56
N THR A 213 -20.12 3.80 -5.90
CA THR A 213 -19.41 3.77 -7.19
C THR A 213 -17.99 4.26 -7.04
N GLY A 214 -17.12 3.82 -7.94
CA GLY A 214 -15.76 4.33 -8.05
C GLY A 214 -14.93 4.16 -6.77
N TRP A 215 -15.07 3.01 -6.11
CA TRP A 215 -14.47 2.71 -4.82
C TRP A 215 -13.87 1.31 -4.81
N VAL A 216 -12.76 1.16 -4.10
CA VAL A 216 -12.11 -0.12 -3.78
C VAL A 216 -11.69 -0.11 -2.32
N GLU A 217 -11.63 -1.28 -1.72
CA GLU A 217 -11.20 -1.51 -0.34
C GLU A 217 -9.68 -1.46 -0.21
N MET A 218 -9.20 -1.13 0.99
CA MET A 218 -7.78 -0.89 1.25
C MET A 218 -6.93 -2.16 1.37
N MET A 219 -7.52 -3.36 1.41
CA MET A 219 -6.76 -4.60 1.61
C MET A 219 -5.99 -5.06 0.37
N ALA A 220 -6.59 -4.94 -0.82
CA ALA A 220 -6.00 -5.42 -2.07
C ALA A 220 -6.00 -4.39 -3.22
N PRO A 221 -5.77 -3.08 -2.97
CA PRO A 221 -5.79 -2.08 -4.02
C PRO A 221 -4.60 -2.24 -4.98
N VAL A 222 -4.86 -1.87 -6.22
CA VAL A 222 -3.91 -1.80 -7.32
C VAL A 222 -4.01 -0.42 -7.95
N PHE A 223 -2.89 0.28 -8.02
CA PHE A 223 -2.80 1.62 -8.56
C PHE A 223 -1.97 1.59 -9.85
N SER A 224 -2.39 2.36 -10.85
CA SER A 224 -1.47 2.77 -11.91
C SER A 224 -0.38 3.66 -11.33
N ARG A 225 0.73 3.82 -12.06
CA ARG A 225 1.80 4.77 -11.73
C ARG A 225 1.28 6.18 -11.43
N LYS A 226 0.35 6.68 -12.25
CA LYS A 226 -0.20 8.03 -12.13
C LYS A 226 -1.12 8.14 -10.92
N ALA A 227 -2.00 7.17 -10.74
CA ALA A 227 -2.89 7.13 -9.58
C ALA A 227 -2.11 7.01 -8.27
N TRP A 228 -1.05 6.19 -8.23
CA TRP A 228 -0.18 6.07 -7.07
C TRP A 228 0.51 7.37 -6.72
N ARG A 229 1.03 8.11 -7.73
CA ARG A 229 1.67 9.42 -7.49
C ARG A 229 0.73 10.36 -6.72
N CYS A 230 -0.55 10.42 -7.12
CA CYS A 230 -1.55 11.20 -6.41
C CYS A 230 -1.87 10.61 -5.02
N ALA A 231 -2.16 9.31 -4.93
CA ALA A 231 -2.54 8.66 -3.69
C ALA A 231 -1.45 8.77 -2.62
N TRP A 232 -0.17 8.70 -3.01
CA TRP A 232 0.95 8.85 -2.09
C TRP A 232 0.97 10.21 -1.38
N TYR A 233 0.63 11.31 -2.08
CA TYR A 233 0.53 12.64 -1.47
C TYR A 233 -0.68 12.78 -0.55
N MET A 234 -1.73 11.98 -0.76
CA MET A 234 -2.92 11.95 0.09
C MET A 234 -2.64 11.28 1.44
N ILE A 235 -1.77 10.27 1.48
CA ILE A 235 -1.38 9.57 2.72
C ILE A 235 -0.69 10.54 3.68
N GLN A 236 -1.22 10.64 4.90
CA GLN A 236 -0.73 11.53 5.95
C GLN A 236 0.46 10.91 6.69
N ASN A 237 1.49 11.70 7.01
CA ASN A 237 2.72 11.18 7.61
C ASN A 237 2.55 10.63 9.03
N ASP A 238 1.58 11.18 9.77
CA ASP A 238 1.30 10.89 11.18
C ASP A 238 0.14 9.89 11.39
N LEU A 239 -0.57 9.50 10.31
CA LEU A 239 -1.63 8.49 10.36
C LEU A 239 -1.10 7.22 9.71
N ILE A 240 -1.17 6.10 10.41
CA ILE A 240 -0.52 4.85 9.96
C ILE A 240 -1.56 3.86 9.42
N HIS A 241 -2.78 3.84 9.93
CA HIS A 241 -3.79 2.86 9.51
C HIS A 241 -4.45 3.23 8.17
N ALA A 242 -4.46 4.53 7.84
CA ALA A 242 -5.04 5.12 6.64
C ALA A 242 -6.55 4.86 6.43
N TRP A 243 -7.27 4.38 7.45
CA TRP A 243 -8.73 4.19 7.35
C TRP A 243 -9.45 5.48 6.92
N GLY A 244 -10.36 5.37 5.96
CA GLY A 244 -11.05 6.50 5.35
C GLY A 244 -10.36 7.11 4.13
N LEU A 245 -9.10 6.72 3.84
CA LEU A 245 -8.41 7.10 2.61
C LEU A 245 -9.13 6.54 1.37
N ASP A 246 -9.60 5.29 1.45
CA ASP A 246 -10.43 4.61 0.44
C ASP A 246 -11.62 5.43 -0.04
N MET A 247 -12.27 6.18 0.86
CA MET A 247 -13.37 7.08 0.51
C MET A 247 -12.92 8.26 -0.38
N GLN A 248 -11.62 8.57 -0.42
CA GLN A 248 -11.06 9.67 -1.21
C GLN A 248 -10.15 9.21 -2.35
N LEU A 249 -9.78 7.92 -2.44
CA LEU A 249 -8.91 7.41 -3.50
C LEU A 249 -9.43 7.74 -4.91
N GLY A 250 -10.75 7.85 -5.11
CA GLY A 250 -11.36 8.27 -6.37
C GLY A 250 -10.89 9.64 -6.88
N TYR A 251 -10.40 10.55 -6.03
CA TYR A 251 -9.78 11.81 -6.47
C TYR A 251 -8.47 11.59 -7.23
N CYS A 252 -7.85 10.42 -7.07
CA CYS A 252 -6.62 10.04 -7.75
C CYS A 252 -6.84 9.15 -8.99
N ALA A 253 -8.09 8.99 -9.44
CA ALA A 253 -8.46 8.12 -10.56
C ALA A 253 -8.03 8.63 -11.96
N GLN A 254 -7.29 9.75 -12.04
CA GLN A 254 -6.81 10.36 -13.29
C GLN A 254 -7.94 10.61 -14.31
N GLY A 255 -9.12 10.99 -13.81
CA GLY A 255 -10.34 11.11 -14.60
C GLY A 255 -11.55 10.89 -13.69
N ASP A 256 -12.67 10.53 -14.32
CA ASP A 256 -13.92 10.23 -13.61
C ASP A 256 -13.80 8.91 -12.83
N ARG A 257 -13.88 8.96 -11.49
CA ARG A 257 -13.83 7.77 -10.63
C ARG A 257 -14.89 6.72 -10.97
N ILE A 258 -16.04 7.13 -11.52
CA ILE A 258 -17.12 6.20 -11.91
C ILE A 258 -16.67 5.28 -13.05
N LYS A 259 -15.70 5.73 -13.87
CA LYS A 259 -15.17 5.00 -15.02
C LYS A 259 -13.81 4.37 -14.73
N ASN A 260 -12.95 5.08 -13.99
CA ASN A 260 -11.55 4.72 -13.84
C ASN A 260 -11.24 3.94 -12.55
N VAL A 261 -12.24 3.75 -11.67
CA VAL A 261 -12.11 2.91 -10.47
C VAL A 261 -13.07 1.75 -10.53
N GLY A 262 -12.59 0.52 -10.27
CA GLY A 262 -13.42 -0.67 -10.42
C GLY A 262 -12.86 -1.95 -9.81
N VAL A 263 -13.74 -2.95 -9.74
CA VAL A 263 -13.49 -4.28 -9.19
C VAL A 263 -13.47 -5.29 -10.34
N VAL A 264 -12.42 -6.10 -10.43
CA VAL A 264 -12.24 -7.07 -11.51
C VAL A 264 -12.82 -8.43 -11.08
N ASP A 265 -13.96 -8.79 -11.66
CA ASP A 265 -14.73 -10.00 -11.32
C ASP A 265 -14.13 -11.29 -11.88
N ALA A 266 -13.49 -11.19 -13.05
CA ALA A 266 -12.92 -12.35 -13.74
C ALA A 266 -11.66 -12.90 -13.07
N GLU A 267 -10.98 -12.09 -12.26
CA GLU A 267 -9.76 -12.45 -11.53
C GLU A 267 -9.97 -12.08 -10.07
N TYR A 268 -10.29 -13.07 -9.25
CA TYR A 268 -10.80 -12.87 -7.89
C TYR A 268 -9.96 -13.60 -6.85
N ILE A 269 -10.05 -13.11 -5.62
CA ILE A 269 -9.31 -13.59 -4.45
C ILE A 269 -10.26 -13.95 -3.31
N VAL A 270 -9.71 -14.57 -2.27
CA VAL A 270 -10.42 -14.87 -1.01
C VAL A 270 -9.79 -14.03 0.10
N HIS A 271 -10.56 -13.18 0.76
CA HIS A 271 -10.09 -12.46 1.95
C HIS A 271 -10.39 -13.30 3.20
N MET A 272 -9.35 -13.80 3.86
CA MET A 272 -9.50 -14.77 4.95
C MET A 272 -9.82 -14.13 6.31
N GLY A 273 -9.64 -12.82 6.47
CA GLY A 273 -9.93 -12.13 7.73
C GLY A 273 -8.98 -12.56 8.85
N LEU A 274 -7.76 -12.95 8.48
CA LEU A 274 -6.81 -13.46 9.47
C LEU A 274 -6.29 -12.29 10.29
N PRO A 275 -6.09 -12.49 11.59
CA PRO A 275 -5.55 -11.43 12.42
C PRO A 275 -4.04 -11.28 12.26
N THR A 276 -3.60 -10.05 12.07
CA THR A 276 -2.23 -9.72 11.70
C THR A 276 -1.57 -8.82 12.73
N LEU A 277 -2.07 -7.59 12.90
CA LEU A 277 -1.54 -6.57 13.80
C LEU A 277 -2.28 -6.53 15.16
N GLY A 278 -1.53 -6.25 16.24
CA GLY A 278 -2.06 -6.13 17.61
C GLY A 278 -1.97 -7.41 18.45
N PHE A 279 -1.33 -8.45 17.94
CA PHE A 279 -1.07 -9.68 18.70
C PHE A 279 0.38 -9.68 19.21
N SER A 280 0.58 -9.42 20.49
CA SER A 280 1.88 -9.56 21.13
C SER A 280 1.96 -10.92 21.81
N ASP A 281 2.87 -11.78 21.36
CA ASP A 281 3.23 -12.95 22.15
C ASP A 281 4.05 -12.43 23.36
N GLY A 282 3.44 -12.49 24.54
CA GLY A 282 4.06 -11.99 25.76
C GLY A 282 5.28 -12.81 26.13
N ASN A 283 6.48 -12.41 25.69
CA ASN A 283 7.69 -12.45 26.52
C ASN A 283 8.90 -11.71 25.91
N LYS A 284 9.33 -10.70 26.68
CA LYS A 284 10.71 -10.33 27.05
C LYS A 284 11.80 -10.24 25.96
N LEU A 285 12.09 -8.99 25.58
CA LEU A 285 13.46 -8.54 25.38
C LEU A 285 14.16 -8.50 26.76
N SER A 286 14.99 -9.48 27.07
CA SER A 286 16.01 -9.35 28.12
C SER A 286 17.17 -10.28 27.79
N HIS A 287 18.28 -9.65 27.39
CA HIS A 287 19.60 -10.23 27.21
C HIS A 287 20.09 -10.96 28.47
N GLY A 288 20.82 -12.06 28.29
CA GLY A 288 21.62 -12.70 29.33
C GLY A 288 21.89 -14.18 29.05
N SER A 289 23.13 -14.51 28.73
CA SER A 289 23.72 -15.81 28.39
C SER A 289 23.59 -16.90 29.47
N PRO A 290 23.77 -18.19 29.12
CA PRO A 290 23.60 -19.32 30.05
C PRO A 290 24.92 -19.68 30.75
N GLU A 291 24.89 -19.86 32.08
CA GLU A 291 25.96 -20.54 32.80
C GLU A 291 25.43 -21.44 33.93
N TYR A 292 26.15 -22.54 34.10
CA TYR A 292 25.88 -23.76 34.87
C TYR A 292 25.89 -23.56 36.40
N SER A 293 25.12 -24.37 37.14
CA SER A 293 25.63 -25.18 38.28
C SER A 293 24.57 -26.08 38.95
N LEU A 294 25.09 -27.10 39.63
CA LEU A 294 24.50 -28.37 40.09
C LEU A 294 23.71 -28.31 41.41
N GLN A 295 22.79 -29.28 41.57
CA GLN A 295 22.38 -30.05 42.78
C GLN A 295 21.95 -29.24 44.04
N THR A 296 20.85 -29.54 44.75
CA THR A 296 20.59 -30.77 45.52
C THR A 296 19.14 -30.77 46.08
N LYS A 297 18.68 -31.97 46.46
CA LYS A 297 17.37 -32.39 47.00
C LYS A 297 16.97 -31.77 48.35
N HIS A 298 15.67 -31.52 48.61
CA HIS A 298 14.75 -32.30 49.47
C HIS A 298 13.41 -31.56 49.78
N LEU A 299 12.32 -32.35 49.82
CA LEU A 299 10.94 -32.20 50.35
C LEU A 299 10.68 -31.04 51.37
N SER A 300 9.51 -30.39 51.49
CA SER A 300 8.11 -30.81 51.31
C SER A 300 7.14 -29.60 51.16
N ASP A 301 5.91 -29.92 50.73
CA ASP A 301 4.62 -29.26 51.01
C ASP A 301 3.96 -28.30 50.00
N SER A 302 2.74 -28.70 49.63
CA SER A 302 1.62 -27.95 49.03
C SER A 302 1.60 -27.76 47.51
N GLU A 303 1.23 -28.82 46.78
CA GLU A 303 0.70 -28.72 45.42
C GLU A 303 -0.78 -28.30 45.45
N GLN A 304 -1.02 -26.99 45.39
CA GLN A 304 -2.18 -26.47 44.66
C GLN A 304 -1.66 -25.82 43.37
N LEU A 305 -2.08 -26.41 42.26
CA LEU A 305 -1.73 -26.10 40.87
C LEU A 305 -1.99 -24.63 40.53
N ALA A 306 -0.99 -23.76 40.70
CA ALA A 306 -0.97 -22.43 40.10
C ALA A 306 -0.39 -22.53 38.69
N THR A 307 -1.19 -23.00 37.73
CA THR A 307 -0.90 -22.77 36.30
C THR A 307 -1.22 -21.32 35.97
N SER A 308 -0.29 -20.42 36.32
CA SER A 308 -0.29 -19.03 35.87
C SER A 308 -0.15 -19.01 34.35
N GLY A 309 -1.29 -19.01 33.67
CA GLY A 309 -1.39 -18.89 32.22
C GLY A 309 -0.68 -17.64 31.75
N LEU A 310 0.26 -17.82 30.81
CA LEU A 310 0.90 -16.75 30.06
C LEU A 310 -0.19 -15.92 29.38
N TYR A 311 -0.55 -14.76 29.94
CA TYR A 311 -1.61 -13.92 29.37
C TYR A 311 -1.15 -13.36 28.02
N LYS A 312 -1.65 -13.96 26.93
CA LYS A 312 -1.62 -13.34 25.60
C LYS A 312 -2.45 -12.06 25.65
N VAL A 313 -1.81 -10.91 25.45
CA VAL A 313 -2.51 -9.63 25.37
C VAL A 313 -2.98 -9.42 23.94
N ASP A 314 -4.28 -9.53 23.72
CA ASP A 314 -4.91 -9.20 22.44
C ASP A 314 -5.24 -7.70 22.38
N ASN A 315 -4.37 -6.92 21.73
CA ASN A 315 -4.55 -5.48 21.55
C ASN A 315 -5.37 -5.12 20.31
N ARG A 316 -6.01 -6.07 19.62
CA ARG A 316 -6.79 -5.79 18.38
C ARG A 316 -7.88 -4.76 18.59
N SER A 317 -8.59 -4.83 19.71
CA SER A 317 -9.63 -3.83 20.04
C SER A 317 -9.05 -2.42 20.15
N ALA A 318 -7.82 -2.29 20.67
CA ALA A 318 -7.11 -1.01 20.74
C ALA A 318 -6.65 -0.55 19.35
N VAL A 319 -6.08 -1.45 18.53
CA VAL A 319 -5.69 -1.16 17.14
C VAL A 319 -6.90 -0.69 16.31
N ARG A 320 -8.04 -1.40 16.42
CA ARG A 320 -9.28 -1.02 15.73
C ARG A 320 -9.80 0.33 16.22
N ARG A 321 -9.79 0.57 17.54
CA ARG A 321 -10.17 1.88 18.10
C ARG A 321 -9.28 3.00 17.56
N GLN A 322 -7.97 2.78 17.53
CA GLN A 322 -7.01 3.74 16.98
C GLN A 322 -7.26 4.00 15.50
N SER A 323 -7.55 2.97 14.72
CA SER A 323 -7.90 3.08 13.29
C SER A 323 -9.13 3.98 13.08
N TYR A 324 -10.17 3.84 13.91
CA TYR A 324 -11.34 4.74 13.87
C TYR A 324 -11.00 6.18 14.27
N ILE A 325 -10.10 6.40 15.24
CA ILE A 325 -9.64 7.73 15.65
C ILE A 325 -8.92 8.40 14.48
N GLU A 326 -7.95 7.72 13.85
CA GLU A 326 -7.21 8.22 12.70
C GLU A 326 -8.13 8.53 11.51
N MET A 327 -9.13 7.67 11.25
CA MET A 327 -10.13 7.94 10.22
C MET A 327 -10.89 9.24 10.46
N LYS A 328 -11.30 9.53 11.71
CA LYS A 328 -11.96 10.79 12.05
C LYS A 328 -11.03 11.97 11.85
N ILE A 329 -9.76 11.85 12.24
CA ILE A 329 -8.73 12.88 12.02
C ILE A 329 -8.58 13.17 10.53
N PHE A 330 -8.42 12.14 9.70
CA PHE A 330 -8.31 12.28 8.25
C PHE A 330 -9.54 12.97 7.64
N LYS A 331 -10.75 12.51 7.99
CA LYS A 331 -12.00 13.13 7.52
C LYS A 331 -12.10 14.61 7.89
N ASN A 332 -11.74 14.96 9.13
CA ASN A 332 -11.76 16.36 9.58
C ASN A 332 -10.70 17.21 8.86
N ARG A 333 -9.52 16.65 8.58
CA ARG A 333 -8.48 17.33 7.79
C ARG A 333 -8.93 17.56 6.36
N TRP A 334 -9.49 16.54 5.70
CA TRP A 334 -10.03 16.64 4.36
C TRP A 334 -11.10 17.74 4.27
N SER A 335 -12.14 17.67 5.11
CA SER A 335 -13.22 18.67 5.10
C SER A 335 -12.73 20.10 5.36
N ARG A 336 -11.73 20.26 6.23
CA ARG A 336 -11.10 21.55 6.50
C ARG A 336 -10.28 22.04 5.30
N ALA A 337 -9.46 21.19 4.71
CA ALA A 337 -8.67 21.53 3.52
C ALA A 337 -9.57 21.96 2.35
N VAL A 338 -10.66 21.25 2.08
CA VAL A 338 -11.63 21.63 1.05
C VAL A 338 -12.27 22.99 1.34
N LYS A 339 -12.53 23.32 2.61
CA LYS A 339 -13.13 24.60 3.00
C LYS A 339 -12.13 25.77 2.93
N GLU A 340 -10.87 25.53 3.28
CA GLU A 340 -9.83 26.56 3.41
C GLU A 340 -9.09 26.83 2.09
N ASP A 341 -8.97 25.82 1.22
CA ASP A 341 -8.29 25.94 -0.07
C ASP A 341 -9.20 26.62 -1.11
N LYS A 342 -9.04 27.95 -1.24
CA LYS A 342 -9.77 28.77 -2.21
C LYS A 342 -9.48 28.42 -3.67
N CYS A 343 -8.38 27.72 -3.93
CA CYS A 343 -7.97 27.32 -5.28
C CYS A 343 -8.47 25.91 -5.63
N PHE A 344 -8.94 25.14 -4.65
CA PHE A 344 -9.45 23.80 -4.87
C PHE A 344 -10.86 23.84 -5.46
N VAL A 345 -11.01 23.25 -6.64
CA VAL A 345 -12.31 23.00 -7.27
C VAL A 345 -12.58 21.50 -7.15
N ASP A 346 -13.63 21.13 -6.42
CA ASP A 346 -14.00 19.74 -6.25
C ASP A 346 -14.57 19.18 -7.59
N PRO A 347 -13.87 18.25 -8.26
CA PRO A 347 -14.32 17.68 -9.52
C PRO A 347 -15.61 16.86 -9.40
N TYR A 348 -16.06 16.53 -8.18
CA TYR A 348 -17.25 15.72 -7.93
C TYR A 348 -18.40 16.50 -7.30
N GLN A 349 -18.26 17.81 -7.12
CA GLN A 349 -19.33 18.64 -6.60
C GLN A 349 -20.50 18.67 -7.60
N GLN A 350 -21.65 18.16 -7.20
CA GLN A 350 -22.85 18.24 -8.05
C GLN A 350 -23.29 19.70 -8.18
N PRO A 351 -23.71 20.16 -9.37
CA PRO A 351 -24.27 21.50 -9.52
C PRO A 351 -25.49 21.63 -8.60
N ALA A 352 -25.58 22.74 -7.87
CA ALA A 352 -26.77 23.05 -7.10
C ALA A 352 -27.97 23.09 -8.06
N VAL A 353 -28.90 22.15 -7.90
CA VAL A 353 -30.17 22.18 -8.62
C VAL A 353 -30.95 23.37 -8.08
N HIS A 354 -30.83 24.51 -8.74
CA HIS A 354 -31.73 25.64 -8.52
C HIS A 354 -33.13 25.22 -9.00
N TYR A 355 -33.95 24.73 -8.09
CA TYR A 355 -35.39 24.76 -8.29
C TYR A 355 -35.79 26.24 -8.38
N ARG A 356 -35.99 26.74 -9.60
CA ARG A 356 -36.79 27.95 -9.81
C ARG A 356 -38.17 27.64 -9.25
N ARG A 357 -38.50 28.27 -8.12
CA ARG A 357 -39.88 28.40 -7.67
C ARG A 357 -40.58 29.44 -8.52
#